data_AF-A0A6M4P763-F1
#
_entry.id   AF-A0A6M4P763-F1
#
_cell.length_a   1.000
_cell.length_b   1.000
_cell.length_c   1.000
_cell.angle_alpha   90.00
_cell.angle_beta   90.00
_cell.angle_gamma   90.00
#
_symmetry.space_group_name_H-M   'P 1'
#
loop_
_entity.id
_entity.type
_entity.pdbx_description
1 polymer ?
#
loop_
_entity_poly.entity_id
_entity_poly.type
_entity_poly.pdbx_seq_one_letter_code
_entity_poly.pdbx_strand_id
1 'polypeptide(L)'
;MFRATHTPPLSILLGDMFEKNPKKVAKHLGVTVATLKRWKAADHAPKAAMLALFYESRWGYSLLYTTAYNAETIARGLADSLQRTNDALRMRIARLEALGNFESANEPIWKAM
;
A
#
# COMPACT_ATOMS: atom_id res chain seq x y z
N MET A 1 13.37 0.04 4.09
CA MET A 1 13.61 1.20 3.18
C MET A 1 12.55 2.26 3.48
N PHE A 2 12.93 3.55 3.62
CA PHE A 2 11.94 4.62 3.83
C PHE A 2 11.10 4.81 2.55
N ARG A 3 9.76 4.90 2.68
CA ARG A 3 8.85 5.00 1.53
C ARG A 3 8.91 6.36 0.82
N ALA A 4 9.17 7.44 1.57
CA ALA A 4 9.38 8.77 1.03
C ALA A 4 10.87 9.12 1.06
N THR A 5 11.53 9.04 -0.09
CA THR A 5 12.96 9.38 -0.26
C THR A 5 13.18 10.85 -0.54
N HIS A 6 12.21 11.50 -1.18
CA HIS A 6 12.22 12.91 -1.53
C HIS A 6 10.94 13.57 -1.00
N THR A 7 11.08 14.72 -0.36
CA THR A 7 9.96 15.54 0.12
C THR A 7 9.96 16.88 -0.63
N PRO A 8 8.79 17.46 -0.92
CA PRO A 8 8.70 18.84 -1.37
C PRO A 8 9.39 19.81 -0.39
N PRO A 9 9.73 21.02 -0.84
CA PRO A 9 10.20 22.09 0.03
C PRO A 9 9.22 22.39 1.17
N LEU A 10 9.72 22.92 2.29
CA LEU A 10 8.91 23.14 3.48
C LEU A 10 7.75 24.10 3.22
N SER A 11 7.96 25.12 2.40
CA SER A 11 6.96 26.09 1.96
C SER A 11 5.76 25.43 1.29
N ILE A 12 6.01 24.44 0.43
CA ILE A 12 4.97 23.65 -0.25
C ILE A 12 4.21 22.78 0.76
N LEU A 13 4.93 22.07 1.64
CA LEU A 13 4.31 21.22 2.66
C LEU A 13 3.41 22.03 3.61
N LEU A 14 3.90 23.17 4.12
CA LEU A 14 3.10 24.06 4.97
C LEU A 14 1.98 24.76 4.20
N GLY A 15 2.15 24.96 2.89
CA GLY A 15 1.12 25.43 1.96
C GLY A 15 -0.07 24.48 1.87
N ASP A 16 0.18 23.18 2.06
CA ASP A 16 -0.85 22.13 1.99
C ASP A 16 -1.64 21.95 3.30
N MET A 17 -1.09 22.39 4.43
CA MET A 17 -1.72 22.22 5.75
C MET A 17 -2.99 23.06 5.90
N PHE A 18 -4.01 22.53 6.56
CA PHE A 18 -5.22 23.30 6.90
C PHE A 18 -4.95 24.44 7.88
N GLU A 19 -4.11 24.19 8.90
CA GLU A 19 -3.77 25.20 9.92
C GLU A 19 -2.65 26.12 9.42
N LYS A 20 -2.93 27.42 9.34
CA LYS A 20 -1.98 28.44 8.87
C LYS A 20 -1.34 29.25 10.01
N ASN A 21 -1.89 29.19 11.23
CA ASN A 21 -1.37 29.93 12.37
C ASN A 21 0.00 29.37 12.80
N PRO A 22 1.10 30.15 12.72
CA PRO A 22 2.44 29.69 13.05
C PRO A 22 2.59 29.18 14.49
N LYS A 23 1.82 29.73 15.45
CA LYS A 23 1.87 29.28 16.86
C LYS A 23 1.33 27.86 17.00
N LYS A 24 0.22 27.55 16.32
CA LYS A 24 -0.39 26.23 16.36
C LYS A 24 0.42 25.21 15.59
N VAL A 25 0.94 25.58 14.42
CA VAL A 25 1.86 24.72 13.66
C VAL A 25 3.11 24.39 14.47
N ALA A 26 3.73 25.40 15.10
CA ALA A 26 4.90 25.18 15.95
C ALA A 26 4.58 24.26 17.15
N LYS A 27 3.43 24.47 17.81
CA LYS A 27 2.94 23.60 18.88
C LYS A 27 2.75 22.15 18.41
N HIS A 28 2.14 21.95 17.25
CA HIS A 28 1.90 20.62 16.70
C HIS A 28 3.21 19.90 16.35
N LEU A 29 4.19 20.63 15.82
CA LEU A 29 5.53 20.12 15.52
C LEU A 29 6.43 19.99 16.76
N GLY A 30 5.97 20.39 17.95
CA GLY A 30 6.76 20.34 19.18
C GLY A 30 7.96 21.30 19.21
N VAL A 31 7.90 22.41 18.48
CA VAL A 31 9.00 23.39 18.36
C VAL A 31 8.56 24.80 18.74
N THR A 32 9.53 25.69 18.94
CA THR A 32 9.23 27.11 19.14
C THR A 32 8.86 27.79 17.82
N VAL A 33 8.12 28.90 17.91
CA VAL A 33 7.79 29.72 16.73
C VAL A 33 9.06 30.30 16.08
N ALA A 34 10.09 30.61 16.87
CA ALA A 34 11.38 31.07 16.36
C ALA A 34 12.06 29.98 15.51
N THR A 35 12.05 28.74 15.97
CA THR A 35 12.54 27.58 15.22
C THR A 35 11.77 27.41 13.91
N LEU A 36 10.44 27.46 13.95
CA LEU A 36 9.60 27.36 12.75
C LEU A 36 9.88 28.50 11.75
N LYS A 37 10.06 29.74 12.23
CA LYS A 37 10.43 30.88 11.38
C LYS A 37 11.78 30.67 10.71
N ARG A 38 12.79 30.18 11.45
CA ARG A 38 14.11 29.85 10.90
C ARG A 38 14.00 28.78 9.81
N TRP A 39 13.21 27.74 10.03
CA TRP A 39 12.98 26.69 9.03
C TRP A 39 12.29 27.23 7.77
N LYS A 40 11.27 28.09 7.94
CA LYS A 40 10.61 28.75 6.82
C LYS A 40 11.56 29.61 6.00
N ALA A 41 12.45 30.35 6.66
CA ALA A 41 13.45 31.18 5.98
C ALA A 41 14.48 30.35 5.19
N ALA A 42 14.84 29.17 5.68
CA ALA A 42 15.73 28.23 5.00
C ALA A 42 15.01 27.30 4.00
N ASP A 43 13.68 27.43 3.87
CA ASP A 43 12.78 26.51 3.16
C ASP A 43 12.98 25.02 3.47
N HIS A 44 13.47 24.73 4.68
CA HIS A 44 13.88 23.40 5.08
C HIS A 44 13.78 23.20 6.60
N ALA A 45 13.47 21.97 7.00
CA ALA A 45 13.41 21.52 8.38
C ALA A 45 14.18 20.20 8.53
N PRO A 46 14.51 19.77 9.77
CA PRO A 46 15.07 18.46 10.02
C PRO A 46 14.23 17.36 9.37
N LYS A 47 14.89 16.31 8.87
CA LYS A 47 14.27 15.24 8.09
C LYS A 47 13.03 14.63 8.75
N ALA A 48 13.04 14.45 10.07
CA ALA A 48 11.89 13.94 10.81
C ALA A 48 10.65 14.86 10.69
N ALA A 49 10.83 16.17 10.80
CA ALA A 49 9.74 17.14 10.64
C ALA A 49 9.25 17.21 9.19
N MET A 50 10.17 17.16 8.22
CA MET A 50 9.82 17.10 6.79
C MET A 50 8.98 15.86 6.46
N LEU A 51 9.36 14.69 7.00
CA LEU A 51 8.62 13.44 6.80
C LEU A 51 7.26 13.47 7.49
N ALA A 52 7.16 13.99 8.72
CA ALA A 52 5.88 14.14 9.41
C ALA A 52 4.92 15.01 8.60
N LEU A 53 5.37 16.19 8.17
CA LEU A 53 4.57 17.09 7.32
C LEU A 53 4.23 16.48 5.97
N PHE A 54 5.13 15.70 5.37
CA PHE A 54 4.87 14.99 4.12
C PHE A 54 3.72 13.99 4.27
N TYR A 55 3.70 13.17 5.34
CA TYR A 55 2.64 12.19 5.52
C TYR A 55 1.26 12.82 5.82
N GLU A 56 1.24 14.02 6.41
CA GLU A 56 0.01 14.79 6.61
C GLU A 56 -0.45 15.56 5.36
N SER A 57 0.41 15.66 4.33
CA SER A 57 0.08 16.36 3.08
C SER A 57 -0.65 15.44 2.09
N ARG A 58 -1.29 16.05 1.09
CA ARG A 58 -1.94 15.34 -0.04
C ARG A 58 -1.00 14.36 -0.75
N TRP A 59 0.30 14.65 -0.82
CA TRP A 59 1.29 13.72 -1.41
C TRP A 59 1.48 12.47 -0.56
N GLY A 60 1.55 12.64 0.77
CA GLY A 60 1.61 11.53 1.72
C GLY A 60 0.38 10.64 1.65
N TYR A 61 -0.81 11.26 1.67
CA TYR A 61 -2.08 10.55 1.50
C TYR A 61 -2.16 9.80 0.17
N SER A 62 -1.78 10.44 -0.94
CA SER A 62 -1.78 9.80 -2.26
C SER A 62 -0.84 8.59 -2.32
N LEU A 63 0.36 8.70 -1.74
CA LEU A 63 1.32 7.60 -1.66
C LEU A 63 0.75 6.42 -0.85
N LEU A 64 0.17 6.69 0.32
CA LEU A 64 -0.42 5.68 1.18
C LEU A 64 -1.60 4.99 0.50
N TYR A 65 -2.51 5.78 -0.09
CA TYR A 65 -3.67 5.28 -0.80
C TYR A 65 -3.27 4.39 -1.98
N THR A 66 -2.35 4.87 -2.82
CA THR A 66 -1.86 4.10 -3.98
C THR A 66 -1.22 2.79 -3.55
N THR A 67 -0.44 2.82 -2.47
CA THR A 67 0.20 1.61 -1.92
C THR A 67 -0.86 0.60 -1.45
N ALA A 68 -1.88 1.05 -0.71
CA ALA A 68 -2.95 0.18 -0.23
C ALA A 68 -3.77 -0.40 -1.38
N TYR A 69 -4.16 0.45 -2.33
CA TYR A 69 -4.92 0.06 -3.52
C TYR A 69 -4.19 -1.00 -4.35
N ASN A 70 -2.90 -0.81 -4.60
CA ASN A 70 -2.09 -1.77 -5.35
C ASN A 70 -1.99 -3.12 -4.62
N ALA A 71 -1.78 -3.09 -3.30
CA ALA A 71 -1.70 -4.30 -2.50
C ALA A 71 -3.02 -5.09 -2.55
N GLU A 72 -4.16 -4.39 -2.40
CA GLU A 72 -5.48 -5.00 -2.50
C GLU A 72 -5.74 -5.58 -3.89
N THR A 73 -5.40 -4.85 -4.94
CA THR A 73 -5.59 -5.28 -6.33
C THR A 73 -4.83 -6.57 -6.62
N ILE A 74 -3.57 -6.67 -6.18
CA ILE A 74 -2.76 -7.88 -6.34
C ILE A 74 -3.36 -9.04 -5.55
N ALA A 75 -3.74 -8.82 -4.29
CA ALA A 75 -4.32 -9.85 -3.45
C ALA A 75 -5.63 -10.40 -4.02
N ARG A 76 -6.49 -9.51 -4.53
CA ARG A 76 -7.75 -9.88 -5.20
C ARG A 76 -7.49 -10.70 -6.47
N GLY A 77 -6.58 -10.25 -7.33
CA GLY A 77 -6.23 -10.98 -8.55
C GLY A 77 -5.67 -12.38 -8.27
N LEU A 78 -4.87 -12.53 -7.20
CA LEU A 78 -4.39 -13.83 -6.75
C LEU A 78 -5.53 -14.72 -6.25
N ALA A 79 -6.41 -14.19 -5.41
CA ALA A 79 -7.57 -14.92 -4.90
C ALA A 79 -8.47 -15.42 -6.05
N ASP A 80 -8.77 -14.58 -7.03
CA ASP A 80 -9.58 -14.92 -8.20
C ASP A 80 -8.90 -15.99 -9.08
N SER A 81 -7.57 -15.96 -9.19
CA SER A 81 -6.80 -16.97 -9.93
C SER A 81 -6.81 -18.31 -9.20
N LEU A 82 -6.60 -18.31 -7.88
CA LEU A 82 -6.65 -19.52 -7.07
C LEU A 82 -8.05 -20.14 -7.05
N GLN A 83 -9.09 -19.32 -6.95
CA GLN A 83 -10.48 -19.78 -6.99
C GLN A 83 -10.78 -20.49 -8.32
N ARG A 84 -10.48 -19.85 -9.46
CA ARG A 84 -10.65 -20.47 -10.78
C ARG A 84 -9.87 -21.78 -10.93
N THR A 85 -8.66 -21.84 -10.38
CA THR A 85 -7.84 -23.06 -10.43
C THR A 85 -8.46 -24.16 -9.57
N ASN A 86 -8.95 -23.83 -8.38
CA ASN A 86 -9.61 -24.78 -7.49
C ASN A 86 -10.90 -25.33 -8.13
N ASP A 87 -11.71 -24.46 -8.73
CA ASP A 87 -12.94 -24.86 -9.41
C ASP A 87 -12.64 -25.76 -10.62
N ALA A 88 -11.62 -25.43 -11.41
CA ALA A 88 -11.18 -26.28 -12.53
C ALA A 88 -10.70 -27.66 -12.05
N LEU A 89 -9.95 -27.73 -10.95
CA LEU A 89 -9.50 -28.99 -10.36
C LEU A 89 -10.67 -29.80 -9.80
N ARG A 90 -11.60 -29.16 -9.09
CA ARG A 90 -12.82 -29.80 -8.58
C ARG A 90 -13.67 -30.39 -9.69
N MET A 91 -13.87 -29.65 -10.79
CA MET A 91 -14.59 -30.16 -11.96
C MET A 91 -13.87 -31.36 -12.60
N ARG A 92 -12.53 -31.33 -12.69
CA ARG A 92 -11.76 -32.46 -13.20
C ARG A 92 -11.89 -33.69 -12.31
N ILE A 93 -11.79 -33.52 -10.99
CA ILE A 93 -11.99 -34.59 -10.00
C ILE A 93 -13.39 -35.17 -10.14
N ALA A 94 -14.43 -34.34 -10.11
CA ALA A 94 -15.82 -34.80 -10.24
C ALA A 94 -16.06 -35.55 -11.56
N ARG A 95 -15.46 -35.09 -12.67
CA ARG A 95 -15.52 -35.80 -13.96
C ARG A 95 -14.85 -37.17 -13.87
N LEU A 96 -13.68 -37.27 -13.23
CA LEU A 96 -13.01 -38.55 -13.04
C LEU A 96 -13.88 -39.47 -12.16
N GLU A 97 -14.30 -39.02 -10.98
CA GLU A 97 -15.17 -39.79 -10.09
C GLU A 97 -16.44 -40.31 -10.79
N ALA A 98 -17.04 -39.53 -11.68
CA ALA A 98 -18.20 -39.95 -12.47
C ALA A 98 -17.89 -41.00 -13.55
N LEU A 99 -16.65 -41.07 -14.05
CA LEU A 99 -16.25 -41.99 -15.12
C LEU A 99 -15.94 -43.42 -14.64
N GLY A 100 -15.84 -43.68 -13.34
CA GLY A 100 -15.74 -45.05 -12.84
C GLY A 100 -15.35 -45.20 -11.38
N ASN A 101 -15.60 -46.41 -10.85
CA ASN A 101 -14.98 -46.88 -9.61
C ASN A 101 -13.53 -47.23 -9.91
N PHE A 102 -12.63 -46.26 -9.74
CA PHE A 102 -11.20 -46.50 -9.81
C PHE A 102 -10.72 -46.99 -8.45
N GLU A 103 -9.96 -48.08 -8.42
CA GLU A 103 -9.37 -48.61 -7.18
C GLU A 103 -8.23 -47.70 -6.70
N SER A 104 -7.67 -46.86 -7.58
CA SER A 104 -6.70 -45.81 -7.23
C SER A 104 -6.81 -44.57 -8.15
N ALA A 105 -6.47 -43.39 -7.62
CA ALA A 105 -6.62 -42.11 -8.33
C ALA A 105 -5.84 -42.01 -9.66
N ASN A 106 -4.82 -42.85 -9.86
CA ASN A 106 -3.92 -42.81 -11.04
C ASN A 106 -4.35 -43.78 -12.14
N GLU A 107 -5.25 -44.72 -11.83
CA GLU A 107 -5.68 -45.81 -12.72
C GLU A 107 -6.18 -45.36 -14.11
N PRO A 108 -6.92 -44.23 -14.26
CA PRO A 108 -7.42 -43.79 -15.57
C PRO A 108 -6.29 -43.38 -16.53
N ILE A 109 -5.12 -42.99 -16.02
CA ILE A 109 -3.98 -42.54 -16.82
C ILE A 109 -3.26 -43.77 -17.43
N TRP A 110 -3.30 -44.92 -16.75
CA TRP A 110 -2.57 -46.12 -17.15
C TRP A 110 -3.38 -47.06 -18.07
N LYS A 111 -4.72 -47.05 -18.00
CA LYS A 111 -5.56 -47.86 -18.90
C LYS A 111 -5.73 -47.27 -20.31
N ALA A 112 -5.40 -45.99 -20.50
CA ALA A 112 -5.50 -45.29 -21.79
C ALA A 112 -4.17 -45.29 -22.60
N MET A 113 -3.14 -45.92 -22.07
CA MET A 113 -1.82 -46.11 -22.69
C MET A 113 -1.69 -47.55 -23.19
#